data_AF-A0A972Y120-F1
#
_entry.id   AF-A0A972Y120-F1
#
_cell.length_a   1.000
_cell.length_b   1.000
_cell.length_c   1.000
_cell.angle_alpha   90.00
_cell.angle_beta   90.00
_cell.angle_gamma   90.00
#
_symmetry.space_group_name_H-M   'P 1'
#
loop_
_entity.id
_entity.type
_entity.pdbx_description
1 polymer ?
#
loop_
_entity_poly.entity_id
_entity_poly.type
_entity_poly.pdbx_seq_one_letter_code
_entity_poly.pdbx_strand_id
1 'polypeptide(L)'
;MHSITDEQVDFIIDDIKAHGVTLDDLQENLLDHICCIIEHEKPENIDFYKFYESILPRFFKRELLEIQEETEKLLTFRHYYAMIKTLKIVGIATVVFTLLGSIFKTFHWPGAGLLIVMGAGLLCLVFLPLMIALKFRDEQKMVDKIVLSFGFLIGMGAAFGILFKLMHWPMAKILMQGSITVFVFAYVPLYYFTRIRSVENKLNTTVNTVLMMACGGLLYALFNLNHNDPSKLSYQQVVRNINQETTVLMSKNEQLFNSINPKQEVVQFHQNSEALHQKLEELKKNLLGEQKSSGLVTIEEELRAYNHHLMNLDLK
;
A
#
# COMPACT_ATOMS: atom_id res chain seq x y z
N MET A 1 -28.87 53.66 28.07
CA MET A 1 -28.45 52.66 27.07
C MET A 1 -29.33 52.88 25.86
N HIS A 2 -28.73 53.25 24.75
CA HIS A 2 -29.42 53.31 23.47
C HIS A 2 -29.63 51.87 23.02
N SER A 3 -30.84 51.49 22.58
CA SER A 3 -31.10 50.17 22.01
C SER A 3 -31.01 50.31 20.49
N ILE A 4 -30.14 49.54 19.86
CA ILE A 4 -30.05 49.50 18.40
C ILE A 4 -31.28 48.76 17.86
N THR A 5 -31.81 49.23 16.73
CA THR A 5 -32.95 48.61 16.03
C THR A 5 -32.48 47.51 15.07
N ASP A 6 -33.33 46.51 14.79
CA ASP A 6 -32.98 45.42 13.87
C ASP A 6 -32.56 45.94 12.48
N GLU A 7 -33.20 47.00 11.96
CA GLU A 7 -32.83 47.65 10.69
C GLU A 7 -31.40 48.23 10.71
N GLN A 8 -30.94 48.74 11.87
CA GLN A 8 -29.59 49.25 12.04
C GLN A 8 -28.56 48.13 12.16
N VAL A 9 -28.94 46.99 12.77
CA VAL A 9 -28.10 45.79 12.83
C VAL A 9 -27.88 45.24 11.43
N ASP A 10 -28.96 45.12 10.63
CA ASP A 10 -28.89 44.67 9.24
C ASP A 10 -28.00 45.59 8.39
N PHE A 11 -28.14 46.91 8.57
CA PHE A 11 -27.28 47.89 7.91
C PHE A 11 -25.78 47.67 8.23
N ILE A 12 -25.42 47.45 9.51
CA ILE A 12 -24.03 47.24 9.92
C ILE A 12 -23.48 45.95 9.28
N ILE A 13 -24.24 44.85 9.32
CA ILE A 13 -23.83 43.58 8.71
C ILE A 13 -23.59 43.73 7.20
N ASP A 14 -24.52 44.37 6.50
CA ASP A 14 -24.44 44.55 5.05
C ASP A 14 -23.27 45.45 4.66
N ASP A 15 -23.00 46.49 5.45
CA ASP A 15 -21.85 47.36 5.26
C ASP A 15 -20.53 46.63 5.52
N ILE A 16 -20.41 45.82 6.58
CA ILE A 16 -19.23 44.97 6.84
C ILE A 16 -18.95 44.02 5.66
N LYS A 17 -20.00 43.39 5.12
CA LYS A 17 -19.90 42.52 3.93
C LYS A 17 -19.49 43.30 2.68
N ALA A 18 -20.04 44.50 2.48
CA ALA A 18 -19.69 45.37 1.36
C ALA A 18 -18.22 45.79 1.39
N HIS A 19 -17.63 45.91 2.58
CA HIS A 19 -16.20 46.17 2.77
C HIS A 19 -15.30 44.92 2.62
N GLY A 20 -15.86 43.76 2.24
CA GLY A 20 -15.10 42.57 1.85
C GLY A 20 -14.84 41.55 2.97
N VAL A 21 -15.42 41.72 4.15
CA VAL A 21 -15.32 40.74 5.24
C VAL A 21 -16.29 39.59 4.95
N THR A 22 -15.75 38.40 4.64
CA THR A 22 -16.54 37.22 4.25
C THR A 22 -16.54 36.10 5.29
N LEU A 23 -15.67 36.16 6.31
CA LEU A 23 -15.65 35.20 7.41
C LEU A 23 -16.81 35.45 8.37
N ASP A 24 -17.73 34.48 8.50
CA ASP A 24 -18.92 34.59 9.35
C ASP A 24 -18.57 34.92 10.80
N ASP A 25 -17.64 34.18 11.41
CA ASP A 25 -17.16 34.42 12.79
C ASP A 25 -16.60 35.85 12.97
N LEU A 26 -15.98 36.41 11.92
CA LEU A 26 -15.42 37.76 11.96
C LEU A 26 -16.51 38.82 11.78
N GLN A 27 -17.50 38.58 10.93
CA GLN A 27 -18.66 39.45 10.78
C GLN A 27 -19.42 39.58 12.10
N GLU A 28 -19.71 38.46 12.76
CA GLU A 28 -20.39 38.44 14.06
C GLU A 28 -19.59 39.18 15.14
N ASN A 29 -18.26 39.00 15.16
CA ASN A 29 -17.40 39.66 16.14
C ASN A 29 -17.33 41.19 15.93
N LEU A 30 -17.22 41.62 14.67
CA LEU A 30 -17.23 43.04 14.32
C LEU A 30 -18.59 43.68 14.62
N LEU A 31 -19.68 42.99 14.26
CA LEU A 31 -21.04 43.44 14.55
C LEU A 31 -21.26 43.66 16.04
N ASP A 32 -20.93 42.67 16.88
CA ASP A 32 -21.11 42.73 18.33
C ASP A 32 -20.34 43.92 18.93
N HIS A 33 -19.10 44.12 18.47
CA HIS A 33 -18.27 45.22 18.96
C HIS A 33 -18.78 46.59 18.52
N ILE A 34 -19.21 46.73 17.26
CA ILE A 34 -19.80 47.97 16.73
C ILE A 34 -21.09 48.29 17.47
N CYS A 35 -21.97 47.31 17.65
CA CYS A 35 -23.20 47.48 18.41
C CYS A 35 -22.91 47.93 19.85
N CYS A 36 -22.01 47.25 20.55
CA CYS A 36 -21.61 47.63 21.91
C CYS A 36 -21.13 49.08 22.00
N ILE A 37 -20.31 49.55 21.06
CA ILE A 37 -19.81 50.94 21.04
C ILE A 37 -20.97 51.92 20.82
N ILE A 38 -21.87 51.63 19.88
CA ILE A 38 -23.00 52.51 19.59
C ILE A 38 -23.96 52.60 20.79
N GLU A 39 -24.24 51.49 21.46
CA GLU A 39 -25.14 51.47 22.62
C GLU A 39 -24.62 52.25 23.83
N HIS A 40 -23.29 52.33 23.98
CA HIS A 40 -22.61 52.96 25.12
C HIS A 40 -22.12 54.38 24.86
N GLU A 41 -21.58 54.65 23.68
CA GLU A 41 -20.87 55.92 23.40
C GLU A 41 -21.69 56.91 22.56
N LYS A 42 -22.78 56.47 21.90
CA LYS A 42 -23.56 57.35 21.03
C LYS A 42 -24.32 58.41 21.83
N PRO A 43 -24.09 59.72 21.56
CA PRO A 43 -24.89 60.79 22.16
C PRO A 43 -26.33 60.81 21.61
N GLU A 44 -27.29 61.24 22.43
CA GLU A 44 -28.71 61.33 22.04
C GLU A 44 -28.95 62.29 20.86
N ASN A 45 -28.12 63.35 20.74
CA ASN A 45 -28.27 64.41 19.74
C ASN A 45 -27.57 64.15 18.39
N ILE A 46 -26.99 62.96 18.17
CA ILE A 46 -26.29 62.62 16.92
C ILE A 46 -27.06 61.53 16.17
N ASP A 47 -27.15 61.67 14.86
CA ASP A 47 -27.72 60.67 13.95
C ASP A 47 -26.90 59.37 13.95
N PHE A 48 -27.58 58.22 13.80
CA PHE A 48 -26.93 56.90 13.81
C PHE A 48 -25.86 56.78 12.72
N TYR A 49 -26.16 57.12 11.48
CA TYR A 49 -25.26 56.94 10.34
C TYR A 49 -24.00 57.81 10.50
N LYS A 50 -24.18 59.05 10.96
CA LYS A 50 -23.04 59.95 11.26
C LYS A 50 -22.16 59.43 12.39
N PHE A 51 -22.76 58.84 13.42
CA PHE A 51 -21.99 58.27 14.52
C PHE A 51 -21.26 56.99 14.08
N TYR A 52 -21.92 56.11 13.32
CA TYR A 52 -21.33 54.92 12.72
C TYR A 52 -20.11 55.24 11.85
N GLU A 53 -20.24 56.21 10.94
CA GLU A 53 -19.15 56.66 10.07
C GLU A 53 -17.94 57.20 10.88
N SER A 54 -18.21 57.78 12.06
CA SER A 54 -17.15 58.28 12.96
C SER A 54 -16.41 57.19 13.74
N ILE A 55 -17.03 56.02 13.97
CA ILE A 55 -16.43 54.92 14.73
C ILE A 55 -15.83 53.84 13.83
N LEU A 56 -16.31 53.68 12.59
CA LEU A 56 -15.85 52.66 11.65
C LEU A 56 -14.31 52.70 11.42
N PRO A 57 -13.65 53.87 11.28
CA PRO A 57 -12.19 53.95 11.16
C PRO A 57 -11.40 53.50 12.40
N ARG A 58 -12.05 53.22 13.55
CA ARG A 58 -11.36 52.71 14.75
C ARG A 58 -10.94 51.25 14.61
N PHE A 59 -11.56 50.50 13.71
CA PHE A 59 -11.37 49.05 13.55
C PHE A 59 -10.20 48.68 12.63
N PHE A 60 -9.79 49.60 11.74
CA PHE A 60 -8.78 49.35 10.72
C PHE A 60 -7.86 50.56 10.51
N LYS A 61 -6.68 50.33 9.95
CA LYS A 61 -5.69 51.35 9.57
C LYS A 61 -5.86 51.82 8.14
N ARG A 62 -6.19 50.91 7.21
CA ARG A 62 -6.45 51.23 5.81
C ARG A 62 -7.90 50.95 5.41
N GLU A 63 -8.32 49.70 5.55
CA GLU A 63 -9.62 49.20 5.08
C GLU A 63 -10.05 48.00 5.90
N LEU A 64 -11.36 47.78 6.07
CA LEU A 64 -11.89 46.70 6.91
C LEU A 64 -11.46 45.30 6.43
N LEU A 65 -11.25 45.12 5.11
CA LEU A 65 -10.73 43.89 4.50
C LEU A 65 -9.37 43.46 5.08
N GLU A 66 -8.57 44.38 5.62
CA GLU A 66 -7.26 44.04 6.20
C GLU A 66 -7.39 43.05 7.38
N ILE A 67 -8.47 43.17 8.18
CA ILE A 67 -8.72 42.32 9.34
C ILE A 67 -9.03 40.88 8.89
N GLN A 68 -9.77 40.73 7.78
CA GLN A 68 -10.00 39.45 7.12
C GLN A 68 -8.68 38.85 6.65
N GLU A 69 -7.87 39.61 5.91
CA GLU A 69 -6.58 39.12 5.39
C GLU A 69 -5.62 38.70 6.51
N GLU A 70 -5.55 39.46 7.60
CA GLU A 70 -4.73 39.12 8.76
C GLU A 70 -5.24 37.84 9.45
N THR A 71 -6.56 37.73 9.63
CA THR A 71 -7.19 36.54 10.22
C THR A 71 -6.96 35.30 9.36
N GLU A 72 -7.15 35.40 8.04
CA GLU A 72 -6.89 34.32 7.09
C GLU A 72 -5.41 33.92 7.09
N LYS A 73 -4.49 34.88 7.12
CA LYS A 73 -3.05 34.60 7.26
C LYS A 73 -2.78 33.81 8.55
N LEU A 74 -3.33 34.25 9.68
CA LEU A 74 -3.15 33.55 10.96
C LEU A 74 -3.76 32.14 10.95
N LEU A 75 -4.96 31.98 10.40
CA LEU A 75 -5.63 30.67 10.28
C LEU A 75 -4.86 29.73 9.36
N THR A 76 -4.45 30.22 8.19
CA THR A 76 -3.67 29.43 7.22
C THR A 76 -2.32 29.01 7.79
N PHE A 77 -1.60 29.91 8.49
CA PHE A 77 -0.38 29.57 9.22
C PHE A 77 -0.64 28.52 10.31
N ARG A 78 -1.68 28.70 11.14
CA ARG A 78 -2.05 27.72 12.19
C ARG A 78 -2.30 26.32 11.61
N HIS A 79 -3.13 26.21 10.58
CA HIS A 79 -3.42 24.92 9.94
C HIS A 79 -2.18 24.32 9.26
N TYR A 80 -1.35 25.15 8.63
CA TYR A 80 -0.09 24.73 8.02
C TYR A 80 0.88 24.14 9.06
N TYR A 81 1.10 24.83 10.19
CA TYR A 81 1.95 24.32 11.27
C TYR A 81 1.36 23.08 11.94
N ALA A 82 0.04 23.01 12.11
CA ALA A 82 -0.63 21.81 12.62
C ALA A 82 -0.37 20.60 11.71
N MET A 83 -0.50 20.76 10.39
CA MET A 83 -0.20 19.69 9.42
C MET A 83 1.27 19.26 9.48
N ILE A 84 2.23 20.20 9.57
CA ILE A 84 3.65 19.86 9.72
C ILE A 84 3.91 19.08 11.01
N LYS A 85 3.27 19.47 12.13
CA LYS A 85 3.40 18.78 13.40
C LYS A 85 2.86 17.35 13.31
N THR A 86 1.67 17.18 12.73
CA THR A 86 1.06 15.86 12.50
C THR A 86 1.93 15.00 11.60
N LEU A 87 2.46 15.56 10.52
CA LEU A 87 3.36 14.87 9.59
C LEU A 87 4.59 14.29 10.31
N LYS A 88 5.24 15.09 11.17
CA LYS A 88 6.42 14.65 11.94
C LYS A 88 6.08 13.50 12.88
N ILE A 89 4.98 13.61 13.62
CA ILE A 89 4.54 12.58 14.58
C ILE A 89 4.20 11.28 13.85
N VAL A 90 3.39 11.37 12.80
CA VAL A 90 2.99 10.20 11.99
C VAL A 90 4.20 9.58 11.29
N GLY A 91 5.14 10.39 10.81
CA GLY A 91 6.38 9.92 10.20
C GLY A 91 7.23 9.09 11.18
N ILE A 92 7.42 9.59 12.40
CA ILE A 92 8.13 8.84 13.45
C ILE A 92 7.38 7.55 13.80
N ALA A 93 6.06 7.64 14.03
CA ALA A 93 5.23 6.48 14.35
C ALA A 93 5.29 5.40 13.26
N THR A 94 5.23 5.81 11.99
CA THR A 94 5.35 4.93 10.82
C THR A 94 6.68 4.15 10.84
N VAL A 95 7.79 4.84 11.07
CA VAL A 95 9.13 4.22 11.12
C VAL A 95 9.20 3.23 12.30
N VAL A 96 8.75 3.64 13.48
CA VAL A 96 8.76 2.78 14.69
C VAL A 96 7.92 1.53 14.47
N PHE A 97 6.67 1.65 14.03
CA PHE A 97 5.80 0.50 13.81
C PHE A 97 6.32 -0.44 12.72
N THR A 98 6.86 0.11 11.63
CA THR A 98 7.39 -0.72 10.53
C THR A 98 8.66 -1.47 10.96
N LEU A 99 9.56 -0.82 11.69
CA LEU A 99 10.78 -1.46 12.22
C LEU A 99 10.45 -2.51 13.27
N LEU A 100 9.61 -2.16 14.26
CA LEU A 100 9.22 -3.07 15.32
C LEU A 100 8.47 -4.29 14.74
N GLY A 101 7.55 -4.05 13.81
CA GLY A 101 6.85 -5.11 13.09
C GLY A 101 7.78 -6.01 12.28
N SER A 102 8.82 -5.44 11.64
CA SER A 102 9.84 -6.21 10.93
C SER A 102 10.67 -7.07 11.88
N ILE A 103 11.08 -6.54 13.03
CA ILE A 103 11.79 -7.29 14.08
C ILE A 103 10.91 -8.44 14.57
N PHE A 104 9.65 -8.16 14.90
CA PHE A 104 8.72 -9.17 15.39
C PHE A 104 8.51 -10.27 14.36
N LYS A 105 8.44 -9.91 13.06
CA LYS A 105 8.34 -10.89 11.98
C LYS A 105 9.57 -11.79 11.89
N THR A 106 10.78 -11.22 12.02
CA THR A 106 12.04 -11.97 12.02
C THR A 106 12.12 -12.94 13.20
N PHE A 107 11.73 -12.49 14.40
CA PHE A 107 11.75 -13.32 15.61
C PHE A 107 10.50 -14.19 15.79
N HIS A 108 9.58 -14.21 14.81
CA HIS A 108 8.32 -14.96 14.85
C HIS A 108 7.43 -14.61 16.07
N TRP A 109 7.56 -13.40 16.59
CA TRP A 109 6.78 -12.92 17.73
C TRP A 109 5.33 -12.61 17.33
N PRO A 110 4.36 -12.86 18.23
CA PRO A 110 2.96 -12.56 17.96
C PRO A 110 2.77 -11.05 17.76
N GLY A 111 1.84 -10.68 16.86
CA GLY A 111 1.52 -9.27 16.58
C GLY A 111 2.36 -8.60 15.48
N ALA A 112 3.33 -9.30 14.88
CA ALA A 112 4.14 -8.76 13.78
C ALA A 112 3.30 -8.19 12.62
N GLY A 113 2.26 -8.92 12.20
CA GLY A 113 1.37 -8.49 11.12
C GLY A 113 0.62 -7.19 11.44
N LEU A 114 0.13 -7.04 12.67
CA LEU A 114 -0.58 -5.84 13.10
C LEU A 114 0.33 -4.61 13.05
N LEU A 115 1.55 -4.72 13.58
CA LEU A 115 2.53 -3.62 13.57
C LEU A 115 2.91 -3.20 12.14
N ILE A 116 3.11 -4.17 11.24
CA ILE A 116 3.42 -3.89 9.83
C ILE A 116 2.23 -3.20 9.14
N VAL A 117 1.00 -3.67 9.36
CA VAL A 117 -0.21 -3.05 8.78
C VAL A 117 -0.40 -1.63 9.31
N MET A 118 -0.21 -1.41 10.61
CA MET A 118 -0.32 -0.08 11.21
C MET A 118 0.76 0.87 10.67
N GLY A 119 2.02 0.43 10.60
CA GLY A 119 3.11 1.23 10.05
C GLY A 119 2.89 1.58 8.57
N ALA A 120 2.64 0.58 7.73
CA ALA A 120 2.41 0.79 6.31
C ALA A 120 1.11 1.56 6.03
N GLY A 121 0.06 1.33 6.82
CA GLY A 121 -1.20 2.06 6.76
C GLY A 121 -1.03 3.54 7.08
N LEU A 122 -0.31 3.88 8.15
CA LEU A 122 0.03 5.27 8.48
C LEU A 122 0.86 5.94 7.39
N LEU A 123 1.83 5.23 6.80
CA LEU A 123 2.63 5.73 5.68
C LEU A 123 1.75 6.11 4.49
N CYS A 124 0.88 5.18 4.07
CA CYS A 124 0.14 5.31 2.82
C CYS A 124 -1.10 6.21 2.95
N LEU A 125 -1.84 6.09 4.05
CA LEU A 125 -3.13 6.77 4.22
C LEU A 125 -3.01 8.14 4.89
N VAL A 126 -1.92 8.42 5.61
CA VAL A 126 -1.78 9.66 6.37
C VAL A 126 -0.52 10.43 5.96
N PHE A 127 0.66 9.82 6.05
CA PHE A 127 1.92 10.53 5.81
C PHE A 127 2.06 11.04 4.36
N LEU A 128 1.89 10.14 3.37
CA LEU A 128 2.04 10.50 1.96
C LEU A 128 0.99 11.51 1.46
N PRO A 129 -0.32 11.36 1.77
CA PRO A 129 -1.32 12.36 1.41
C PRO A 129 -1.05 13.73 2.04
N LEU A 130 -0.59 13.75 3.30
CA LEU A 130 -0.26 15.00 3.99
C LEU A 130 0.98 15.67 3.40
N MET A 131 1.99 14.91 2.97
CA MET A 131 3.13 15.42 2.20
C MET A 131 2.70 16.08 0.89
N ILE A 132 1.78 15.43 0.15
CA ILE A 132 1.23 15.98 -1.09
C ILE A 132 0.51 17.30 -0.79
N ALA A 133 -0.39 17.31 0.20
CA ALA A 133 -1.16 18.50 0.57
C ALA A 133 -0.27 19.68 1.00
N LEU A 134 0.77 19.43 1.80
CA LEU A 134 1.75 20.44 2.18
C LEU A 134 2.52 20.97 0.96
N LYS A 135 2.89 20.08 0.03
CA LYS A 135 3.64 20.49 -1.17
C LYS A 135 2.83 21.40 -2.09
N PHE A 136 1.52 21.19 -2.21
CA PHE A 136 0.68 22.07 -3.00
C PHE A 136 0.59 23.50 -2.44
N ARG A 137 0.84 23.67 -1.13
CA ARG A 137 0.89 24.97 -0.45
C ARG A 137 2.24 25.70 -0.57
N ASP A 138 3.31 25.04 -1.00
CA ASP A 138 4.61 25.71 -1.23
C ASP A 138 4.54 26.67 -2.43
N GLU A 139 5.39 27.69 -2.50
CA GLU A 139 5.48 28.64 -3.63
C GLU A 139 6.17 28.09 -4.90
N GLN A 140 6.40 26.78 -4.97
CA GLN A 140 7.09 26.16 -6.10
C GLN A 140 6.26 26.18 -7.40
N LYS A 141 6.95 26.02 -8.54
CA LYS A 141 6.32 25.93 -9.86
C LYS A 141 5.30 24.77 -9.89
N MET A 142 4.16 25.01 -10.55
CA MET A 142 3.08 24.02 -10.63
C MET A 142 3.52 22.68 -11.25
N VAL A 143 4.42 22.72 -12.23
CA VAL A 143 4.99 21.51 -12.86
C VAL A 143 5.74 20.66 -11.83
N ASP A 144 6.58 21.26 -10.97
CA ASP A 144 7.35 20.54 -9.96
C ASP A 144 6.43 19.91 -8.90
N LYS A 145 5.35 20.60 -8.53
CA LYS A 145 4.32 20.09 -7.61
C LYS A 145 3.63 18.84 -8.18
N ILE A 146 3.20 18.90 -9.44
CA ILE A 146 2.52 17.78 -10.11
C ILE A 146 3.45 16.57 -10.25
N VAL A 147 4.69 16.80 -10.72
CA VAL A 147 5.71 15.74 -10.86
C VAL A 147 5.93 15.03 -9.52
N LEU A 148 6.17 15.79 -8.44
CA LEU A 148 6.45 15.21 -7.14
C LEU A 148 5.23 14.47 -6.56
N SER A 149 4.02 15.04 -6.74
CA SER A 149 2.78 14.41 -6.27
C SER A 149 2.51 13.08 -6.99
N PHE A 150 2.75 13.04 -8.30
CA PHE A 150 2.67 11.80 -9.07
C PHE A 150 3.67 10.75 -8.57
N GLY A 151 4.90 11.18 -8.22
CA GLY A 151 5.90 10.32 -7.58
C GLY A 151 5.42 9.74 -6.24
N PHE A 152 4.82 10.56 -5.38
CA PHE A 152 4.26 10.09 -4.11
C PHE A 152 3.08 9.12 -4.30
N LEU A 153 2.23 9.32 -5.30
CA LEU A 153 1.13 8.39 -5.61
C LEU A 153 1.66 7.02 -6.07
N ILE A 154 2.69 6.99 -6.90
CA ILE A 154 3.36 5.74 -7.30
C ILE A 154 4.03 5.07 -6.10
N GLY A 155 4.71 5.86 -5.26
CA GLY A 155 5.31 5.39 -4.01
C GLY A 155 4.27 4.76 -3.06
N MET A 156 3.08 5.35 -2.97
CA MET A 156 1.95 4.81 -2.21
C MET A 156 1.49 3.45 -2.76
N GLY A 157 1.34 3.34 -4.09
CA GLY A 157 1.02 2.06 -4.74
C GLY A 157 2.08 0.98 -4.49
N ALA A 158 3.37 1.35 -4.57
CA ALA A 158 4.47 0.44 -4.29
C ALA A 158 4.48 -0.02 -2.83
N ALA A 159 4.28 0.90 -1.88
CA ALA A 159 4.21 0.60 -0.45
C ALA A 159 3.02 -0.33 -0.11
N PHE A 160 1.84 -0.09 -0.70
CA PHE A 160 0.71 -1.01 -0.59
C PHE A 160 1.00 -2.38 -1.22
N GLY A 161 1.65 -2.40 -2.39
CA GLY A 161 2.07 -3.65 -3.03
C GLY A 161 2.98 -4.49 -2.12
N ILE A 162 3.93 -3.86 -1.45
CA ILE A 162 4.81 -4.51 -0.47
C ILE A 162 3.99 -5.01 0.73
N LEU A 163 3.08 -4.19 1.28
CA LEU A 163 2.22 -4.59 2.39
C LEU A 163 1.39 -5.84 2.04
N PHE A 164 0.76 -5.84 0.87
CA PHE A 164 -0.07 -6.95 0.40
C PHE A 164 0.78 -8.22 0.22
N LYS A 165 2.01 -8.07 -0.30
CA LYS A 165 2.95 -9.20 -0.42
C LYS A 165 3.36 -9.73 0.95
N LEU A 166 3.63 -8.85 1.92
CA LEU A 166 4.00 -9.24 3.28
C LEU A 166 2.86 -9.94 4.03
N MET A 167 1.63 -9.52 3.78
CA MET A 167 0.41 -10.08 4.41
C MET A 167 -0.20 -11.24 3.61
N HIS A 168 0.42 -11.65 2.49
CA HIS A 168 -0.09 -12.69 1.59
C HIS A 168 -1.49 -12.40 1.05
N TRP A 169 -1.85 -11.13 0.94
CA TRP A 169 -3.14 -10.71 0.42
C TRP A 169 -3.20 -10.85 -1.10
N PRO A 170 -4.39 -11.10 -1.67
CA PRO A 170 -4.58 -11.17 -3.12
C PRO A 170 -4.19 -9.82 -3.75
N MET A 171 -3.92 -9.81 -5.06
CA MET A 171 -3.53 -8.59 -5.81
C MET A 171 -2.12 -8.05 -5.55
N ALA A 172 -1.38 -8.57 -4.55
CA ALA A 172 -0.02 -8.12 -4.21
C ALA A 172 0.90 -8.02 -5.44
N LYS A 173 0.91 -9.06 -6.28
CA LYS A 173 1.79 -9.13 -7.46
C LYS A 173 1.46 -8.04 -8.47
N ILE A 174 0.19 -7.85 -8.80
CA ILE A 174 -0.25 -6.90 -9.82
C ILE A 174 0.02 -5.47 -9.34
N LEU A 175 -0.28 -5.17 -8.08
CA LEU A 175 -0.07 -3.83 -7.53
C LEU A 175 1.41 -3.46 -7.46
N MET A 176 2.26 -4.39 -7.01
CA MET A 176 3.69 -4.15 -6.83
C MET A 176 4.43 -4.09 -8.18
N GLN A 177 4.13 -5.01 -9.12
CA GLN A 177 4.68 -4.96 -10.48
C GLN A 177 4.18 -3.74 -11.25
N GLY A 178 2.90 -3.41 -11.17
CA GLY A 178 2.31 -2.23 -11.82
C GLY A 178 2.98 -0.94 -11.33
N SER A 179 3.12 -0.77 -10.02
CA SER A 179 3.74 0.44 -9.44
C SER A 179 5.19 0.61 -9.88
N ILE A 180 5.98 -0.47 -9.92
CA ILE A 180 7.38 -0.41 -10.38
C ILE A 180 7.45 -0.14 -11.89
N THR A 181 6.54 -0.73 -12.68
CA THR A 181 6.46 -0.48 -14.14
C THR A 181 6.19 1.00 -14.41
N VAL A 182 5.18 1.57 -13.75
CA VAL A 182 4.83 2.99 -13.90
C VAL A 182 5.97 3.88 -13.37
N PHE A 183 6.65 3.49 -12.29
CA PHE A 183 7.82 4.21 -11.80
C PHE A 183 8.93 4.30 -12.86
N VAL A 184 9.34 3.15 -13.39
CA VAL A 184 10.46 3.02 -14.36
C VAL A 184 10.13 3.71 -15.69
N PHE A 185 8.94 3.47 -16.25
CA PHE A 185 8.62 3.89 -17.62
C PHE A 185 7.86 5.21 -17.72
N ALA A 186 7.20 5.67 -16.65
CA ALA A 186 6.47 6.94 -16.66
C ALA A 186 7.13 8.01 -15.77
N TYR A 187 7.34 7.71 -14.47
CA TYR A 187 7.85 8.71 -13.53
C TYR A 187 9.29 9.12 -13.80
N VAL A 188 10.21 8.17 -14.01
CA VAL A 188 11.62 8.47 -14.23
C VAL A 188 11.85 9.35 -15.48
N PRO A 189 11.28 9.04 -16.66
CA PRO A 189 11.37 9.94 -17.82
C PRO A 189 10.76 11.32 -17.56
N LEU A 190 9.58 11.38 -16.93
CA LEU A 190 8.90 12.62 -16.62
C LEU A 190 9.71 13.51 -15.66
N TYR A 191 10.31 12.92 -14.62
CA TYR A 191 11.20 13.61 -13.69
C TYR A 191 12.43 14.19 -14.40
N TYR A 192 13.05 13.41 -15.31
CA TYR A 192 14.22 13.85 -16.06
C TYR A 192 13.91 15.06 -16.96
N PHE A 193 12.88 14.96 -17.80
CA PHE A 193 12.56 16.01 -18.77
C PHE A 193 12.09 17.32 -18.15
N THR A 194 11.37 17.25 -17.03
CA THR A 194 10.91 18.44 -16.31
C THR A 194 12.05 19.17 -15.63
N ARG A 195 12.99 18.43 -15.03
CA ARG A 195 14.03 19.01 -14.17
C ARG A 195 15.34 19.34 -14.89
N ILE A 196 15.67 18.71 -16.02
CA ILE A 196 16.90 19.03 -16.80
C ILE A 196 16.92 20.46 -17.37
N ARG A 197 15.74 21.09 -17.51
CA ARG A 197 15.60 22.48 -17.96
C ARG A 197 16.11 23.49 -16.92
N SER A 198 16.24 23.09 -15.65
CA SER A 198 16.84 23.93 -14.61
C SER A 198 18.38 23.86 -14.68
N VAL A 199 19.02 24.98 -15.01
CA VAL A 199 20.48 25.04 -15.27
C VAL A 199 21.30 24.75 -14.00
N GLU A 200 20.77 25.11 -12.84
CA GLU A 200 21.46 25.03 -11.55
C GLU A 200 21.63 23.60 -11.01
N ASN A 201 20.84 22.63 -11.48
CA ASN A 201 20.78 21.27 -10.92
C ASN A 201 20.93 20.13 -11.94
N LYS A 202 21.55 20.38 -13.11
CA LYS A 202 21.64 19.38 -14.19
C LYS A 202 22.37 18.09 -13.77
N LEU A 203 23.48 18.21 -13.03
CA LEU A 203 24.22 17.05 -12.52
C LEU A 203 23.38 16.24 -11.53
N ASN A 204 22.83 16.89 -10.50
CA ASN A 204 21.97 16.23 -9.49
C ASN A 204 20.77 15.52 -10.14
N THR A 205 20.17 16.14 -11.15
CA THR A 205 19.04 15.56 -11.89
C THR A 205 19.46 14.32 -12.67
N THR A 206 20.60 14.39 -13.36
CA THR A 206 21.14 13.26 -14.14
C THR A 206 21.50 12.10 -13.23
N VAL A 207 22.25 12.37 -12.15
CA VAL A 207 22.65 11.35 -11.16
C VAL A 207 21.43 10.69 -10.52
N ASN A 208 20.45 11.48 -10.05
CA ASN A 208 19.24 10.93 -9.45
C ASN A 208 18.43 10.09 -10.43
N THR A 209 18.34 10.51 -11.70
CA THR A 209 17.63 9.75 -12.74
C THR A 209 18.31 8.42 -13.02
N VAL A 210 19.64 8.40 -13.15
CA VAL A 210 20.42 7.17 -13.35
C VAL A 210 20.26 6.23 -12.16
N LEU A 211 20.32 6.74 -10.93
CA LEU A 211 20.13 5.94 -9.72
C LEU A 211 18.72 5.34 -9.64
N MET A 212 17.69 6.15 -9.93
CA MET A 212 16.30 5.70 -9.96
C MET A 212 16.07 4.64 -11.06
N MET A 213 16.67 4.82 -12.23
CA MET A 213 16.58 3.86 -13.33
C MET A 213 17.28 2.53 -12.98
N ALA A 214 18.48 2.59 -12.40
CA ALA A 214 19.23 1.41 -11.97
C ALA A 214 18.47 0.66 -10.87
N CYS A 215 18.05 1.35 -9.80
CA CYS A 215 17.32 0.73 -8.70
C CYS A 215 15.95 0.20 -9.15
N GLY A 216 15.18 1.00 -9.90
CA GLY A 216 13.89 0.60 -10.43
C GLY A 216 13.98 -0.56 -11.42
N GLY A 217 15.00 -0.55 -12.30
CA GLY A 217 15.27 -1.65 -13.23
C GLY A 217 15.67 -2.94 -12.53
N LEU A 218 16.51 -2.87 -11.49
CA LEU A 218 16.85 -4.03 -10.65
C LEU A 218 15.61 -4.59 -9.93
N LEU A 219 14.79 -3.71 -9.32
CA LEU A 219 13.55 -4.12 -8.68
C LEU A 219 12.57 -4.74 -9.70
N TYR A 220 12.48 -4.20 -10.91
CA TYR A 220 11.65 -4.75 -11.98
C TYR A 220 12.14 -6.14 -12.42
N ALA A 221 13.44 -6.33 -12.59
CA ALA A 221 14.04 -7.61 -12.94
C ALA A 221 13.78 -8.70 -11.87
N LEU A 222 13.80 -8.34 -10.58
CA LEU A 222 13.51 -9.26 -9.48
C LEU A 222 12.10 -9.88 -9.55
N PHE A 223 11.12 -9.23 -10.18
CA PHE A 223 9.77 -9.79 -10.30
C PHE A 223 9.68 -10.94 -11.29
N ASN A 224 10.47 -10.91 -12.36
CA ASN A 224 10.38 -11.93 -13.42
C ASN A 224 11.18 -13.20 -13.07
N LEU A 225 12.09 -13.12 -12.10
CA LEU A 225 12.83 -14.29 -11.58
C LEU A 225 11.93 -15.29 -10.83
N ASN A 226 10.68 -14.91 -10.52
CA ASN A 226 9.73 -15.74 -9.78
C ASN A 226 8.59 -16.31 -10.67
N HIS A 227 8.70 -16.21 -12.01
CA HIS A 227 7.74 -16.82 -12.94
C HIS A 227 8.00 -18.32 -13.19
N ASN A 228 9.13 -18.83 -12.74
CA ASN A 228 9.33 -20.26 -12.59
C ASN A 228 8.72 -20.64 -11.25
N ASP A 229 7.46 -21.09 -11.21
CA ASP A 229 6.81 -21.58 -9.99
C ASP A 229 7.71 -22.66 -9.35
N PRO A 230 8.54 -22.32 -8.34
CA PRO A 230 9.60 -23.23 -7.87
C PRO A 230 8.98 -24.48 -7.28
N SER A 231 7.73 -24.36 -6.80
CA SER A 231 6.92 -25.46 -6.32
C SER A 231 6.63 -26.48 -7.42
N LYS A 232 6.28 -26.05 -8.65
CA LYS A 232 5.97 -26.94 -9.77
C LYS A 232 7.22 -27.53 -10.40
N LEU A 233 8.28 -26.74 -10.59
CA LEU A 233 9.56 -27.22 -11.13
C LEU A 233 10.25 -28.18 -10.15
N SER A 234 10.28 -27.85 -8.85
CA SER A 234 10.78 -28.75 -7.80
C SER A 234 9.92 -30.02 -7.70
N TYR A 235 8.59 -29.89 -7.71
CA TYR A 235 7.69 -31.05 -7.71
C TYR A 235 7.92 -31.95 -8.93
N GLN A 236 8.04 -31.38 -10.13
CA GLN A 236 8.33 -32.14 -11.33
C GLN A 236 9.71 -32.81 -11.29
N GLN A 237 10.71 -32.17 -10.69
CA GLN A 237 12.04 -32.76 -10.49
C GLN A 237 12.00 -33.91 -9.49
N VAL A 238 11.30 -33.75 -8.36
CA VAL A 238 11.09 -34.82 -7.37
C VAL A 238 10.37 -36.01 -8.00
N VAL A 239 9.29 -35.77 -8.77
CA VAL A 239 8.57 -36.83 -9.48
C VAL A 239 9.47 -37.54 -10.51
N ARG A 240 10.32 -36.81 -11.23
CA ARG A 240 11.29 -37.42 -12.17
C ARG A 240 12.31 -38.31 -11.45
N ASN A 241 12.86 -37.85 -10.33
CA ASN A 241 13.82 -38.62 -9.55
C ASN A 241 13.19 -39.92 -9.01
N ILE A 242 11.97 -39.84 -8.46
CA ILE A 242 11.24 -41.02 -7.97
C ILE A 242 11.00 -42.01 -9.10
N ASN A 243 10.56 -41.56 -10.28
CA ASN A 243 10.34 -42.46 -11.43
C ASN A 243 11.65 -43.14 -11.89
N GLN A 244 12.77 -42.40 -11.90
CA GLN A 244 14.08 -42.95 -12.25
C GLN A 244 14.56 -43.99 -11.23
N GLU A 245 14.48 -43.69 -9.94
CA GLU A 245 14.83 -44.64 -8.88
C GLU A 245 13.94 -45.89 -8.92
N THR A 246 12.64 -45.71 -9.15
CA THR A 246 11.69 -46.83 -9.30
C THR A 246 12.12 -47.75 -10.46
N THR A 247 12.48 -47.18 -11.61
CA THR A 247 12.95 -47.96 -12.77
C THR A 247 14.24 -48.73 -12.45
N VAL A 248 15.18 -48.10 -11.75
CA VAL A 248 16.43 -48.75 -11.30
C VAL A 248 16.13 -49.89 -10.32
N LEU A 249 15.23 -49.69 -9.36
CA LEU A 249 14.84 -50.73 -8.41
C LEU A 249 14.14 -51.91 -9.11
N MET A 250 13.27 -51.65 -10.08
CA MET A 250 12.62 -52.71 -10.86
C MET A 250 13.63 -53.53 -11.65
N SER A 251 14.57 -52.89 -12.36
CA SER A 251 15.62 -53.62 -13.09
C SER A 251 16.52 -54.45 -12.17
N LYS A 252 16.86 -53.94 -10.98
CA LYS A 252 17.62 -54.70 -9.98
C LYS A 252 16.80 -55.87 -9.42
N ASN A 253 15.50 -55.68 -9.23
CA ASN A 253 14.60 -56.73 -8.77
C ASN A 253 14.50 -57.86 -9.81
N GLU A 254 14.35 -57.53 -11.10
CA GLU A 254 14.37 -58.52 -12.19
C GLU A 254 15.71 -59.27 -12.26
N GLN A 255 16.84 -58.57 -12.14
CA GLN A 255 18.16 -59.19 -12.11
C GLN A 255 18.31 -60.16 -10.93
N LEU A 256 17.85 -59.76 -9.74
CA LEU A 256 17.87 -60.60 -8.55
C LEU A 256 16.96 -61.83 -8.72
N PHE A 257 15.74 -61.63 -9.21
CA PHE A 257 14.78 -62.69 -9.47
C PHE A 257 15.35 -63.75 -10.42
N ASN A 258 16.00 -63.31 -11.51
CA ASN A 258 16.63 -64.18 -12.50
C ASN A 258 17.91 -64.87 -12.00
N SER A 259 18.54 -64.33 -10.95
CA SER A 259 19.77 -64.90 -10.35
C SER A 259 19.50 -65.99 -9.30
N ILE A 260 18.25 -66.13 -8.86
CA ILE A 260 17.83 -67.09 -7.83
C ILE A 260 17.01 -68.20 -8.49
N ASN A 261 16.92 -69.38 -7.87
CA ASN A 261 15.88 -70.37 -8.19
C ASN A 261 14.67 -70.10 -7.27
N PRO A 262 13.73 -69.22 -7.65
CA PRO A 262 12.74 -68.68 -6.72
C PRO A 262 11.76 -69.76 -6.27
N LYS A 263 11.47 -69.81 -4.97
CA LYS A 263 10.35 -70.58 -4.43
C LYS A 263 9.04 -70.05 -5.00
N GLN A 264 8.00 -70.89 -5.03
CA GLN A 264 6.69 -70.53 -5.58
C GLN A 264 6.09 -69.26 -4.95
N GLU A 265 6.33 -69.04 -3.65
CA GLU A 265 5.93 -67.82 -2.92
C GLU A 265 6.63 -66.55 -3.43
N VAL A 266 7.89 -66.65 -3.85
CA VAL A 266 8.68 -65.52 -4.38
C VAL A 266 8.22 -65.19 -5.81
N VAL A 267 7.88 -66.21 -6.61
CA VAL A 267 7.30 -66.03 -7.95
C VAL A 267 5.95 -65.31 -7.84
N GLN A 268 5.09 -65.74 -6.91
CA GLN A 268 3.78 -65.12 -6.69
C GLN A 268 3.90 -63.68 -6.18
N PHE A 269 4.84 -63.40 -5.27
CA PHE A 269 5.12 -62.06 -4.79
C PHE A 269 5.62 -61.12 -5.91
N HIS A 270 6.53 -61.59 -6.76
CA HIS A 270 7.04 -60.83 -7.90
C HIS A 270 5.93 -60.45 -8.88
N GLN A 271 5.08 -61.42 -9.25
CA GLN A 271 3.92 -61.17 -10.14
C GLN A 271 2.92 -60.18 -9.55
N ASN A 272 2.60 -60.29 -8.27
CA ASN A 272 1.68 -59.37 -7.61
C ASN A 272 2.23 -57.94 -7.53
N SER A 273 3.55 -57.81 -7.30
CA SER A 273 4.23 -56.51 -7.24
C SER A 273 4.25 -55.81 -8.61
N GLU A 274 4.50 -56.55 -9.68
CA GLU A 274 4.45 -56.02 -11.06
C GLU A 274 3.03 -55.60 -11.46
N ALA A 275 2.03 -56.43 -11.16
CA ALA A 275 0.63 -56.11 -11.43
C ALA A 275 0.18 -54.82 -10.72
N LEU A 276 0.56 -54.66 -9.44
CA LEU A 276 0.28 -53.46 -8.66
C LEU A 276 0.97 -52.22 -9.26
N HIS A 277 2.24 -52.34 -9.66
CA HIS A 277 2.98 -51.23 -10.27
C HIS A 277 2.34 -50.77 -11.58
N GLN A 278 1.95 -51.71 -12.45
CA GLN A 278 1.31 -51.38 -13.73
C GLN A 278 0.00 -50.60 -13.55
N LYS A 279 -0.83 -50.98 -12.58
CA LYS A 279 -2.07 -50.25 -12.28
C LYS A 279 -1.83 -48.87 -11.67
N LEU A 280 -0.78 -48.70 -10.86
CA LEU A 280 -0.40 -47.39 -10.34
C LEU A 280 0.01 -46.43 -11.46
N GLU A 281 0.77 -46.91 -12.46
CA GLU A 281 1.13 -46.10 -13.63
C GLU A 281 -0.09 -45.81 -14.53
N GLU A 282 -1.01 -46.77 -14.69
CA GLU A 282 -2.27 -46.54 -15.40
C GLU A 282 -3.15 -45.48 -14.70
N LEU A 283 -3.30 -45.57 -13.37
CA LEU A 283 -4.04 -44.57 -12.59
C LEU A 283 -3.39 -43.19 -12.71
N LYS A 284 -2.06 -43.11 -12.57
CA LYS A 284 -1.30 -41.86 -12.74
C LYS A 284 -1.53 -41.25 -14.12
N LYS A 285 -1.53 -42.07 -15.18
CA LYS A 285 -1.86 -41.63 -16.54
C LYS A 285 -3.30 -41.10 -16.65
N ASN A 286 -4.26 -41.77 -16.02
CA ASN A 286 -5.67 -41.37 -16.02
C ASN A 286 -5.92 -40.09 -15.21
N LEU A 287 -5.20 -39.88 -14.09
CA LEU A 287 -5.27 -38.67 -13.27
C LEU A 287 -4.61 -37.47 -13.94
N LEU A 288 -3.53 -37.69 -14.68
CA LEU A 288 -2.87 -36.64 -15.48
C LEU A 288 -3.62 -36.34 -16.79
N GLY A 289 -4.45 -37.27 -17.25
CA GLY A 289 -5.31 -37.14 -18.43
C GLY A 289 -6.81 -37.10 -18.08
N GLU A 290 -7.24 -36.14 -17.26
CA GLU A 290 -8.66 -35.75 -17.04
C GLU A 290 -9.75 -36.87 -17.13
N GLN A 291 -9.59 -38.06 -16.54
CA GLN A 291 -10.69 -39.04 -16.40
C GLN A 291 -10.89 -39.57 -14.96
N LYS A 292 -12.16 -39.56 -14.51
CA LYS A 292 -12.62 -39.70 -13.11
C LYS A 292 -12.68 -41.16 -12.58
N SER A 293 -12.09 -41.32 -11.39
CA SER A 293 -12.54 -42.00 -10.16
C SER A 293 -12.98 -43.48 -10.10
N SER A 294 -12.95 -44.31 -11.15
CA SER A 294 -13.24 -45.75 -10.99
C SER A 294 -12.05 -46.58 -10.48
N GLY A 295 -10.81 -46.13 -10.66
CA GLY A 295 -9.60 -46.91 -10.38
C GLY A 295 -9.17 -47.02 -8.90
N LEU A 296 -9.71 -46.20 -8.00
CA LEU A 296 -9.25 -46.13 -6.60
C LEU A 296 -9.69 -47.35 -5.76
N VAL A 297 -10.88 -47.91 -6.01
CA VAL A 297 -11.42 -49.03 -5.23
C VAL A 297 -10.68 -50.34 -5.53
N THR A 298 -10.28 -50.56 -6.79
CA THR A 298 -9.57 -51.76 -7.24
C THR A 298 -8.14 -51.85 -6.71
N ILE A 299 -7.50 -50.70 -6.46
CA ILE A 299 -6.14 -50.65 -5.90
C ILE A 299 -6.15 -51.00 -4.42
N GLU A 300 -7.19 -50.62 -3.68
CA GLU A 300 -7.29 -50.92 -2.24
C GLU A 300 -7.37 -52.43 -1.97
N GLU A 301 -8.03 -53.18 -2.86
CA GLU A 301 -8.12 -54.65 -2.80
C GLU A 301 -6.77 -55.32 -3.06
N GLU A 302 -5.99 -54.84 -4.05
CA GLU A 302 -4.66 -55.38 -4.35
C GLU A 302 -3.59 -54.93 -3.35
N LEU A 303 -3.72 -53.73 -2.77
CA LEU A 303 -2.88 -53.31 -1.65
C LEU A 303 -3.10 -54.19 -0.43
N ARG A 304 -4.36 -54.58 -0.17
CA ARG A 304 -4.70 -55.54 0.89
C ARG A 304 -4.14 -56.94 0.57
N ALA A 305 -4.24 -57.39 -0.67
CA ALA A 305 -3.66 -58.67 -1.09
C ALA A 305 -2.12 -58.69 -1.00
N TYR A 306 -1.47 -57.62 -1.44
CA TYR A 306 -0.02 -57.42 -1.35
C TYR A 306 0.45 -57.40 0.11
N ASN A 307 -0.21 -56.61 0.98
CA ASN A 307 0.10 -56.53 2.40
C ASN A 307 -0.11 -57.87 3.13
N HIS A 308 -1.16 -58.62 2.77
CA HIS A 308 -1.40 -59.95 3.31
C HIS A 308 -0.29 -60.94 2.90
N HIS A 309 0.19 -60.85 1.65
CA HIS A 309 1.31 -61.69 1.18
C HIS A 309 2.64 -61.32 1.85
N LEU A 310 2.83 -60.04 2.19
CA LEU A 310 3.99 -59.51 2.91
C LEU A 310 4.01 -59.97 4.38
N MET A 311 2.85 -60.09 5.03
CA MET A 311 2.74 -60.66 6.39
C MET A 311 3.02 -62.17 6.42
N ASN A 312 2.75 -62.89 5.32
CA ASN A 312 3.02 -64.32 5.21
C ASN A 312 4.47 -64.65 4.82
N LEU A 313 5.21 -63.67 4.29
CA LEU A 313 6.65 -63.72 4.10
C LEU A 313 7.32 -63.42 5.46
N ASP A 314 7.31 -64.40 6.36
CA ASP A 314 8.12 -64.39 7.58
C ASP A 314 9.59 -64.17 7.18
N LEU A 315 10.11 -62.95 7.36
CA LEU A 315 11.54 -62.65 7.25
C LEU A 315 12.25 -63.32 8.44
N LYS A 316 12.61 -64.58 8.28
CA LYS A 316 13.64 -65.28 9.05
C LYS A 316 14.93 -65.39 8.24
#